data_AF-A0A0N0VGS0-F1
#
_entry.id   AF-A0A0N0VGS0-F1
#
_cell.length_a   1.000
_cell.length_b   1.000
_cell.length_c   1.000
_cell.angle_alpha   90.00
_cell.angle_beta   90.00
_cell.angle_gamma   90.00
#
_symmetry.space_group_name_H-M   'P 1'
#
loop_
_entity.id
_entity.type
_entity.pdbx_description
1 polymer ?
#
loop_
_entity_poly.entity_id
_entity_poly.type
_entity_poly.pdbx_seq_one_letter_code
_entity_poly.pdbx_strand_id
1 'polypeptide(L)'
;MNSASQLEPIPCSITPDQELSIIKLILDLRSLGDVEASEKVRRRVREALLKSADDTAAMAKVEEILRRGKRTQSKLDGSYEERQRRKRERREQDRAAASRLVDIEAGSGEDSEGSASAEEDNEPE
;
A
#
# COMPACT_ATOMS: atom_id res chain seq x y z
N MET A 1 -34.45 21.60 40.74
CA MET A 1 -33.22 21.03 40.16
C MET A 1 -33.64 20.29 38.90
N ASN A 2 -33.84 21.03 37.81
CA ASN A 2 -34.31 20.44 36.56
C ASN A 2 -33.11 20.11 35.70
N SER A 3 -32.83 18.82 35.61
CA SER A 3 -31.92 18.23 34.63
C SER A 3 -32.36 18.65 33.24
N ALA A 4 -31.73 19.71 32.72
CA ALA A 4 -31.88 20.11 31.34
C ALA A 4 -31.46 18.90 30.49
N SER A 5 -32.46 18.23 29.91
CA SER A 5 -32.42 17.58 28.60
C SER A 5 -31.01 17.28 28.11
N GLN A 6 -30.43 16.17 28.55
CA GLN A 6 -29.30 15.55 27.85
C GLN A 6 -29.83 15.06 26.51
N LEU A 7 -29.91 15.95 25.53
CA LEU A 7 -30.10 15.59 24.14
C LEU A 7 -28.98 14.61 23.79
N GLU A 8 -29.34 13.43 23.27
CA GLU A 8 -28.34 12.49 22.78
C GLU A 8 -27.44 13.23 21.78
N PRO A 9 -26.11 13.05 21.85
CA PRO A 9 -25.20 13.72 20.93
C PRO A 9 -25.59 13.36 19.50
N ILE A 10 -25.90 14.38 18.70
CA ILE A 10 -26.22 14.20 17.27
C ILE A 10 -24.97 13.60 16.63
N PRO A 11 -25.06 12.39 16.03
CA PRO A 11 -23.92 11.78 15.37
C PRO A 11 -23.44 12.67 14.22
N CYS A 12 -22.12 12.80 14.07
CA CYS A 12 -21.53 13.39 12.87
C CYS A 12 -21.95 12.61 11.63
N SER A 13 -22.00 13.32 10.49
CA SER A 13 -22.28 12.74 9.18
C SER A 13 -20.98 12.32 8.47
N ILE A 14 -21.10 11.35 7.57
CA ILE A 14 -20.04 10.92 6.66
C ILE A 14 -20.59 10.83 5.24
N THR A 15 -19.71 10.72 4.24
CA THR A 15 -20.18 10.63 2.86
C THR A 15 -20.86 9.28 2.58
N PRO A 16 -21.85 9.24 1.66
CA PRO A 16 -22.48 7.98 1.26
C PRO A 16 -21.48 6.91 0.77
N ASP A 17 -20.39 7.33 0.13
CA ASP A 17 -19.33 6.42 -0.31
C ASP A 17 -18.58 5.76 0.85
N GLN A 18 -18.37 6.51 1.94
CA GLN A 18 -17.78 5.95 3.16
C GLN A 18 -18.75 4.98 3.85
N GLU A 19 -20.04 5.30 3.92
CA GLU A 19 -21.07 4.39 4.46
C GLU A 19 -21.10 3.06 3.70
N LEU A 20 -21.15 3.13 2.37
CA LEU A 20 -21.12 1.96 1.51
C LEU A 20 -19.84 1.15 1.72
N SER A 21 -18.68 1.83 1.82
CA SER A 21 -17.40 1.18 2.07
C SER A 21 -17.35 0.46 3.42
N ILE A 22 -17.95 1.04 4.46
CA ILE A 22 -18.06 0.41 5.79
C ILE A 22 -18.91 -0.86 5.71
N ILE A 23 -20.08 -0.78 5.08
CA ILE A 23 -21.01 -1.90 4.96
C ILE A 23 -20.34 -3.05 4.20
N LYS A 24 -19.73 -2.77 3.05
CA LYS A 24 -19.00 -3.78 2.25
C LYS A 24 -17.91 -4.47 3.08
N LEU A 25 -17.07 -3.69 3.76
CA LEU A 25 -15.99 -4.24 4.57
C LEU A 25 -16.50 -5.13 5.72
N ILE A 26 -17.60 -4.75 6.39
CA ILE A 26 -18.20 -5.57 7.45
C ILE A 26 -18.70 -6.90 6.89
N LEU A 27 -19.36 -6.87 5.73
CA LEU A 27 -19.86 -8.08 5.07
C LEU A 27 -18.71 -8.97 4.60
N ASP A 28 -17.67 -8.39 4.00
CA ASP A 28 -16.49 -9.12 3.54
C ASP A 28 -15.79 -9.83 4.70
N LEU A 29 -15.52 -9.13 5.80
CA LEU A 29 -14.91 -9.72 7.00
C LEU A 29 -15.73 -10.89 7.56
N ARG A 30 -17.06 -10.78 7.57
CA ARG A 30 -17.94 -11.87 8.00
C ARG A 30 -17.91 -13.05 7.03
N SER A 31 -17.89 -12.79 5.73
CA SER A 31 -17.82 -13.84 4.71
C SER A 31 -16.50 -14.62 4.78
N LEU A 32 -15.42 -13.94 5.20
CA LEU A 32 -14.10 -14.53 5.44
C LEU A 32 -13.98 -15.21 6.83
N GLY A 33 -15.06 -15.22 7.62
CA GLY A 33 -15.12 -15.88 8.93
C GLY A 33 -14.62 -15.04 10.11
N ASP A 34 -14.13 -13.81 9.89
CA ASP A 34 -13.65 -12.92 10.95
C ASP A 34 -14.78 -12.02 11.48
N VAL A 35 -15.68 -12.64 12.25
CA VAL A 35 -16.83 -11.97 12.85
C VAL A 35 -16.37 -10.90 13.85
N GLU A 36 -15.34 -11.17 14.65
CA GLU A 36 -14.83 -10.24 15.66
C GLU A 36 -14.30 -8.95 15.04
N ALA A 37 -13.51 -9.05 13.95
CA ALA A 37 -13.06 -7.86 13.24
C ALA A 37 -14.22 -7.06 12.66
N SER A 38 -15.26 -7.73 12.14
CA SER A 38 -16.46 -7.05 11.63
C SER A 38 -17.16 -6.23 12.72
N GLU A 39 -17.29 -6.76 13.93
CA GLU A 39 -17.91 -6.06 15.06
C GLU A 39 -17.03 -4.94 15.59
N LYS A 40 -15.71 -5.14 15.57
CA LYS A 40 -14.73 -4.10 15.92
C LYS A 40 -14.81 -2.92 14.97
N VAL A 41 -14.94 -3.14 13.67
CA VAL A 41 -15.17 -2.08 12.68
C VAL A 41 -16.46 -1.33 13.01
N ARG A 42 -17.58 -2.04 13.20
CA ARG A 42 -18.87 -1.43 13.52
C ARG A 42 -18.81 -0.53 14.77
N ARG A 43 -18.22 -1.05 15.85
CA ARG A 43 -18.06 -0.32 17.12
C ARG A 43 -17.19 0.92 16.96
N ARG A 44 -16.06 0.82 16.26
CA ARG A 44 -15.16 1.97 16.05
C ARG A 44 -15.77 3.03 15.15
N VAL A 45 -16.52 2.65 14.12
CA VAL A 45 -17.25 3.61 13.28
C VAL A 45 -18.28 4.35 14.13
N ARG A 46 -19.11 3.63 14.90
CA ARG A 46 -20.09 4.25 15.80
C ARG A 46 -19.42 5.22 16.79
N GLU A 47 -18.29 4.81 17.37
CA GLU A 47 -17.50 5.67 18.25
C GLU A 47 -16.97 6.92 17.53
N ALA A 48 -16.49 6.77 16.30
CA ALA A 48 -16.03 7.90 15.48
C ALA A 48 -17.16 8.89 15.18
N LEU A 49 -18.37 8.42 14.87
CA LEU A 49 -19.52 9.29 14.60
C LEU A 49 -20.03 10.01 15.86
N LEU A 50 -19.98 9.37 17.02
CA LEU A 50 -20.50 9.95 18.27
C LEU A 50 -19.50 10.84 19.02
N LYS A 51 -18.19 10.62 18.85
CA LYS A 51 -17.13 11.29 19.64
C LYS A 51 -16.27 12.24 18.82
N SER A 52 -16.59 12.48 17.55
CA SER A 52 -15.85 13.47 16.76
C SER A 52 -16.41 14.86 17.00
N ALA A 53 -15.55 15.87 16.87
CA ALA A 53 -15.94 17.27 17.07
C ALA A 53 -16.76 17.81 15.90
N ASP A 54 -16.51 17.30 14.69
CA ASP A 54 -17.17 17.68 13.45
C ASP A 54 -17.14 16.52 12.43
N ASP A 55 -17.87 16.70 11.33
CA ASP A 55 -17.99 15.74 10.23
C ASP A 55 -16.63 15.44 9.57
N THR A 56 -15.74 16.43 9.45
CA THR A 56 -14.42 16.23 8.82
C THR A 56 -13.54 15.31 9.66
N ALA A 57 -13.52 15.51 10.97
CA ALA A 57 -12.83 14.66 11.92
C ALA A 57 -13.44 13.24 11.94
N ALA A 58 -14.76 13.11 11.83
CA ALA A 58 -15.43 11.83 11.74
C ALA A 58 -15.03 11.08 10.46
N MET A 59 -15.09 11.74 9.31
CA MET A 59 -14.68 11.19 8.01
C MET A 59 -13.23 10.71 8.02
N ALA A 60 -12.29 11.48 8.59
CA ALA A 60 -10.89 11.10 8.69
C ALA A 60 -10.67 9.86 9.57
N LYS A 61 -11.36 9.78 10.73
CA LYS A 61 -11.30 8.59 11.60
C LYS A 61 -11.89 7.36 10.90
N VAL A 62 -13.01 7.52 10.19
CA VAL A 62 -13.65 6.45 9.41
C VAL A 62 -12.70 5.94 8.33
N GLU A 63 -12.00 6.82 7.63
CA GLU A 63 -11.00 6.43 6.64
C GLU A 63 -9.86 5.60 7.25
N GLU A 64 -9.36 5.99 8.43
CA GLU A 64 -8.34 5.22 9.14
C GLU A 64 -8.86 3.82 9.53
N ILE A 65 -10.11 3.72 10.00
CA ILE A 65 -10.76 2.45 10.35
C ILE A 65 -10.89 1.57 9.10
N LEU A 66 -11.38 2.12 7.99
CA LEU A 66 -11.51 1.41 6.71
C LEU A 66 -10.15 0.89 6.23
N ARG A 67 -9.10 1.72 6.30
CA ARG A 67 -7.76 1.33 5.88
C ARG A 67 -7.19 0.19 6.72
N ARG A 68 -7.42 0.21 8.04
CA ARG A 68 -7.01 -0.89 8.94
C ARG A 68 -7.81 -2.16 8.67
N GLY A 69 -9.13 -2.07 8.49
CA GLY A 69 -9.96 -3.24 8.22
C GLY A 69 -9.69 -3.86 6.85
N LYS A 70 -9.46 -3.06 5.79
CA LYS A 70 -9.01 -3.55 4.48
C LYS A 70 -7.68 -4.31 4.56
N ARG A 71 -6.78 -3.91 5.47
CA ARG A 71 -5.55 -4.68 5.72
C ARG A 71 -5.83 -6.04 6.38
N THR A 72 -6.77 -6.10 7.32
CA THR A 72 -7.22 -7.38 7.89
C THR A 72 -7.84 -8.26 6.82
N GLN A 73 -8.78 -7.73 6.05
CA GLN A 73 -9.41 -8.41 4.91
C GLN A 73 -8.34 -8.99 3.95
N SER A 74 -7.36 -8.18 3.54
CA SER A 74 -6.33 -8.62 2.60
C SER A 74 -5.47 -9.78 3.09
N LYS A 75 -5.35 -9.94 4.42
CA LYS A 75 -4.61 -11.06 5.01
C LYS A 75 -5.45 -12.33 5.04
N LEU A 76 -6.77 -12.18 5.22
CA LEU A 76 -7.71 -13.30 5.28
C LEU A 76 -8.03 -13.86 3.88
N ASP A 77 -8.16 -12.99 2.88
CA ASP A 77 -8.45 -13.38 1.49
C ASP A 77 -7.20 -13.84 0.70
N GLY A 78 -6.02 -13.84 1.32
CA GLY A 78 -4.74 -14.21 0.69
C GLY A 78 -4.18 -13.19 -0.31
N SER A 79 -4.90 -12.11 -0.60
CA SER A 79 -4.45 -11.07 -1.55
C SER A 79 -3.18 -10.34 -1.07
N TYR A 80 -2.95 -10.31 0.24
CA TYR A 80 -1.72 -9.80 0.84
C TYR A 80 -0.52 -10.65 0.43
N GLU A 81 -0.63 -11.97 0.53
CA GLU A 81 0.43 -12.90 0.17
C GLU A 81 0.67 -12.89 -1.34
N GLU A 82 -0.40 -12.85 -2.13
CA GLU A 82 -0.30 -12.76 -3.58
C GLU A 82 0.42 -11.48 -4.03
N ARG A 83 0.11 -10.34 -3.39
CA ARG A 83 0.81 -9.07 -3.64
C ARG A 83 2.30 -9.16 -3.26
N GLN A 84 2.64 -9.82 -2.16
CA GLN A 84 4.04 -10.04 -1.79
C GLN A 84 4.76 -10.95 -2.78
N ARG A 85 4.10 -12.01 -3.26
CA ARG A 85 4.63 -12.92 -4.28
C ARG A 85 4.95 -12.17 -5.58
N ARG A 86 3.99 -11.42 -6.13
CA ARG A 86 4.19 -10.58 -7.33
C ARG A 86 5.32 -9.57 -7.14
N LYS A 87 5.48 -8.99 -5.94
CA LYS A 87 6.58 -8.08 -5.65
C LYS A 87 7.95 -8.77 -5.63
N ARG A 88 8.02 -10.03 -5.18
CA ARG A 88 9.26 -10.83 -5.22
C ARG A 88 9.60 -11.20 -6.65
N GLU A 89 8.63 -11.70 -7.43
CA GLU A 89 8.77 -12.03 -8.84
C GLU A 89 9.31 -10.82 -9.64
N ARG A 90 8.77 -9.62 -9.41
CA ARG A 90 9.27 -8.40 -10.06
C ARG A 90 10.71 -8.08 -9.70
N ARG A 91 11.07 -8.17 -8.42
CA ARG A 91 12.45 -7.93 -7.96
C ARG A 91 13.44 -8.94 -8.52
N GLU A 92 13.02 -10.18 -8.69
CA GLU A 92 13.83 -11.22 -9.31
C GLU A 92 14.04 -10.95 -10.80
N GLN A 93 12.99 -10.55 -11.51
CA GLN A 93 13.09 -10.10 -12.91
C GLN A 93 14.04 -8.91 -13.06
N ASP A 94 13.94 -7.91 -12.18
CA ASP A 94 14.81 -6.74 -12.17
C ASP A 94 16.28 -7.13 -11.92
N ARG A 95 16.54 -8.05 -10.97
CA ARG A 95 17.89 -8.59 -10.73
C ARG A 95 18.41 -9.39 -11.92
N ALA A 96 17.58 -10.22 -12.54
CA ALA A 96 17.98 -10.99 -13.71
C ALA A 96 18.26 -10.08 -14.92
N ALA A 97 17.51 -8.98 -15.07
CA ALA A 97 17.80 -7.95 -16.07
C ALA A 97 19.13 -7.23 -15.78
N ALA A 98 19.38 -6.86 -14.53
CA ALA A 98 20.64 -6.22 -14.12
C ALA A 98 21.84 -7.17 -14.27
N SER A 99 21.71 -8.44 -13.90
CA SER A 99 22.76 -9.47 -14.12
C SER A 99 23.09 -9.61 -15.60
N ARG A 100 22.07 -9.69 -16.46
CA ARG A 100 22.28 -9.76 -17.92
C ARG A 100 22.98 -8.54 -18.48
N LEU A 101 22.70 -7.35 -17.96
CA LEU A 101 23.42 -6.13 -18.36
C LEU A 101 24.90 -6.20 -17.97
N VAL A 102 25.21 -6.68 -16.76
CA VAL A 102 26.60 -6.89 -16.32
C VAL A 102 27.31 -7.95 -17.16
N ASP A 103 26.63 -9.05 -17.52
CA ASP A 103 27.20 -10.10 -18.36
C ASP A 103 27.48 -9.62 -19.79
N ILE A 104 26.63 -8.75 -20.34
CA ILE A 104 26.84 -8.10 -21.65
C ILE A 104 28.03 -7.12 -21.59
N GLU A 105 28.15 -6.35 -20.51
CA GLU A 105 29.25 -5.40 -20.32
C GLU A 105 30.59 -6.11 -20.09
N ALA A 106 30.59 -7.22 -19.35
CA ALA A 106 31.78 -8.07 -19.15
C ALA A 106 32.18 -8.85 -20.41
N GLY A 107 31.23 -9.18 -21.29
CA GLY A 107 31.49 -9.77 -22.61
C GLY A 107 31.94 -8.77 -23.69
N SER A 108 31.88 -7.46 -23.38
CA SER A 108 32.34 -6.37 -24.25
C SER A 108 33.74 -5.85 -23.86
N GLY A 109 34.47 -6.60 -23.04
CA GLY A 109 35.92 -6.43 -22.87
C GLY A 109 36.66 -7.31 -23.88
N GLU A 110 36.59 -6.98 -25.17
CA GLU A 110 37.60 -7.48 -26.10
C GLU A 110 38.95 -6.87 -25.69
N ASP A 111 39.87 -7.76 -25.28
CA ASP A 111 41.27 -7.47 -25.01
C ASP A 111 41.90 -6.73 -26.21
N SER A 112 41.99 -5.40 -26.13
CA SER A 112 42.87 -4.63 -27.02
C SER A 112 44.30 -4.66 -26.45
N GLU A 113 44.88 -5.85 -26.38
CA GLU A 113 46.30 -6.07 -26.10
C GLU A 113 47.09 -6.18 -27.42
N GLY A 114 47.90 -5.15 -27.71
CA GLY A 114 49.10 -5.27 -28.54
C GLY A 114 49.01 -4.82 -29.99
N SER A 115 49.65 -3.69 -30.33
CA SER A 115 51.03 -3.77 -30.81
C SER A 115 51.68 -2.39 -30.87
N ALA A 116 52.76 -2.22 -30.11
CA ALA A 116 53.72 -1.15 -30.32
C ALA A 116 54.47 -1.41 -31.64
N SER A 117 54.52 -0.43 -32.53
CA SER A 117 55.59 -0.30 -33.52
C SER A 117 55.91 1.17 -33.66
N ALA A 118 57.03 1.53 -33.05
CA ALA A 118 57.78 2.72 -33.39
C ALA A 118 58.24 2.60 -34.85
N GLU A 119 58.19 3.71 -35.60
CA GLU A 119 59.35 4.23 -36.32
C GLU A 119 59.06 5.65 -36.81
N GLU A 120 60.10 6.48 -36.66
CA GLU A 120 60.25 7.89 -37.00
C GLU A 120 60.04 8.12 -38.52
N ASP A 121 59.64 9.33 -38.94
CA ASP A 121 60.49 10.23 -39.73
C ASP A 121 59.76 11.54 -40.16
N ASN A 122 60.45 12.68 -39.98
CA ASN A 122 60.48 13.96 -40.74
C ASN A 122 59.18 14.63 -41.26
N GLU A 123 58.98 15.96 -41.27
CA GLU A 123 59.73 17.19 -40.93
C GLU A 123 58.70 18.35 -41.05
N PRO A 124 58.85 19.52 -40.39
CA PRO A 124 57.92 20.64 -40.52
C PRO A 124 58.34 21.66 -41.59
N GLU A 125 57.36 22.22 -42.31
CA GLU A 125 57.40 23.59 -42.86
C GLU A 125 56.31 24.45 -42.21
#